data_AF-H9ZTS4-F1
#
_entry.id   AF-H9ZTS4-F1
#
_cell.length_a   1.000
_cell.length_b   1.000
_cell.length_c   1.000
_cell.angle_alpha   90.00
_cell.angle_beta   90.00
_cell.angle_gamma   90.00
#
_symmetry.space_group_name_H-M   'P 1'
#
loop_
_entity.id
_entity.type
_entity.pdbx_description
1 polymer ?
#
loop_
_entity_poly.entity_id
_entity_poly.type
_entity_poly.pdbx_seq_one_letter_code
_entity_poly.pdbx_strand_id
1 'polypeptide(L)'
;MRAKGFTLIELAIVIVIIGILVAIAVPRFVDLTNEANKANVDATAAAVRSAYAIATVQAKGVPTCAEIFANLDGGSASGSTWTSDDGETTITCTSGTPGSLVVSRGSASRTLNYNIAP
;
A
#
# COMPACT_ATOMS: atom_id res chain seq x y z
N MET A 1 23.97 1.77 51.33
CA MET A 1 23.88 2.77 50.24
C MET A 1 22.46 3.30 50.22
N ARG A 2 22.24 4.61 50.42
CA ARG A 2 20.90 5.21 50.22
C ARG A 2 20.63 5.25 48.73
N ALA A 3 19.60 4.53 48.27
CA ALA A 3 19.10 4.67 46.91
C ALA A 3 18.58 6.10 46.74
N LYS A 4 19.15 6.84 45.80
CA LYS A 4 18.66 8.16 45.40
C LYS A 4 17.35 7.91 44.63
N GLY A 5 16.22 8.03 45.31
CA GLY A 5 14.91 7.90 44.68
C GLY A 5 14.65 9.07 43.72
N PHE A 6 13.91 8.79 42.65
CA PHE A 6 13.42 9.81 41.71
C PHE A 6 12.46 10.76 42.46
N THR A 7 12.55 12.07 42.22
CA THR A 7 11.63 13.03 42.83
C THR A 7 10.31 13.07 42.05
N LEU A 8 9.21 13.37 42.74
CA LEU A 8 7.90 13.53 42.09
C LEU A 8 7.90 14.66 41.06
N ILE A 9 8.68 15.71 41.29
CA ILE A 9 8.79 16.84 40.35
C ILE A 9 9.56 16.45 39.09
N GLU A 10 10.59 15.61 39.19
CA GLU A 10 11.31 15.09 38.01
C GLU A 10 10.37 14.26 37.14
N LEU A 11 9.55 13.40 37.72
CA LEU A 11 8.56 12.62 36.96
C LEU A 11 7.50 13.53 36.31
N ALA A 12 7.03 14.55 37.03
CA ALA A 12 6.03 15.50 36.55
C ALA A 12 6.52 16.31 35.34
N ILE A 13 7.76 16.78 35.35
CA ILE A 13 8.33 17.53 34.22
C ILE A 13 8.51 16.62 33.00
N VAL A 14 8.94 15.38 33.20
CA VAL A 14 9.15 14.41 32.11
C VAL A 14 7.84 14.11 31.37
N ILE A 15 6.73 13.86 32.08
CA ILE A 15 5.43 13.60 31.42
C ILE A 15 4.91 14.82 30.66
N VAL A 16 5.16 16.04 31.16
CA VAL A 16 4.78 17.28 30.48
C VAL A 16 5.57 17.43 29.17
N ILE A 17 6.88 17.19 29.21
CA ILE A 17 7.72 17.25 28.00
C ILE A 17 7.29 16.19 26.99
N ILE A 18 7.10 14.94 27.41
CA ILE A 18 6.63 13.86 26.52
C ILE A 18 5.27 14.20 25.94
N GLY A 19 4.35 14.78 26.72
CA GLY A 19 3.03 15.21 26.25
C GLY A 19 3.10 16.21 25.09
N ILE A 20 3.99 17.21 25.19
CA ILE A 20 4.19 18.21 24.13
C ILE A 20 4.80 17.56 22.87
N LEU A 21 5.82 16.70 23.05
CA LEU A 21 6.47 16.01 21.93
C LEU A 21 5.51 15.09 21.17
N VAL A 22 4.66 14.36 21.89
CA VAL A 22 3.65 13.47 21.29
C VAL A 22 2.59 14.28 20.53
N ALA A 23 2.14 15.41 21.09
CA ALA A 23 1.12 16.25 20.47
C ALA A 23 1.53 16.76 19.08
N ILE A 24 2.83 17.04 18.86
CA ILE A 24 3.34 17.48 17.55
C ILE A 24 3.73 16.32 16.62
N ALA A 25 4.21 15.19 17.18
CA ALA A 25 4.75 14.10 16.41
C ALA A 25 3.67 13.20 15.79
N VAL A 26 2.61 12.88 16.53
CA VAL A 26 1.53 11.98 16.08
C VAL A 26 0.84 12.46 14.80
N PRO A 27 0.34 13.71 14.67
CA PRO A 27 -0.35 14.14 13.45
C PRO A 27 0.57 14.06 12.23
N ARG A 28 1.83 14.48 12.38
CA ARG A 28 2.84 14.39 11.30
C ARG A 28 3.11 12.95 10.88
N PHE A 29 3.20 12.03 11.83
CA PHE A 29 3.44 10.62 11.53
C PHE A 29 2.28 9.99 10.75
N VAL A 30 1.04 10.33 11.08
CA VAL A 30 -0.15 9.86 10.35
C VAL A 30 -0.16 10.41 8.92
N ASP A 31 0.13 11.70 8.73
CA ASP A 31 0.20 12.31 7.40
C ASP A 31 1.28 11.64 6.53
N LEU A 32 2.48 11.44 7.07
CA LEU A 32 3.57 10.76 6.36
C LEU A 32 3.21 9.33 5.96
N THR A 33 2.49 8.60 6.82
CA THR A 33 2.01 7.24 6.51
C THR A 33 1.00 7.27 5.36
N ASN A 34 0.09 8.26 5.36
CA ASN A 34 -0.87 8.44 4.28
C ASN A 34 -0.22 8.85 2.95
N GLU A 35 0.83 9.67 2.99
CA GLU A 35 1.62 10.04 1.81
C GLU A 35 2.43 8.86 1.27
N ALA A 36 3.06 8.10 2.16
CA ALA A 36 3.79 6.87 1.80
C ALA A 36 2.87 5.84 1.14
N ASN A 37 1.66 5.64 1.67
CA ASN A 37 0.67 4.75 1.07
C ASN A 37 0.23 5.22 -0.32
N LYS A 38 0.01 6.53 -0.51
CA LYS A 38 -0.32 7.08 -1.85
C LYS A 38 0.84 6.87 -2.83
N ALA A 39 2.06 7.16 -2.43
CA ALA A 39 3.25 6.98 -3.28
C ALA A 39 3.45 5.51 -3.67
N ASN A 40 3.23 4.58 -2.73
CA ASN A 40 3.29 3.15 -3.02
C ASN A 40 2.20 2.74 -4.03
N VAL A 41 0.96 3.16 -3.84
CA VAL A 41 -0.13 2.85 -4.78
C VAL A 41 0.15 3.43 -6.16
N ASP A 42 0.69 4.65 -6.27
CA ASP A 42 1.04 5.25 -7.57
C ASP A 42 2.19 4.50 -8.26
N ALA A 43 3.19 4.05 -7.50
CA ALA A 43 4.27 3.21 -8.02
C ALA A 43 3.77 1.83 -8.48
N THR A 44 2.95 1.18 -7.67
CA THR A 44 2.34 -0.12 -8.00
C THR A 44 1.40 0.00 -9.20
N ALA A 45 0.62 1.08 -9.29
CA ALA A 45 -0.20 1.35 -10.46
C ALA A 45 0.65 1.48 -11.73
N ALA A 46 1.83 2.11 -11.67
CA ALA A 46 2.75 2.16 -12.80
C ALA A 46 3.28 0.76 -13.19
N ALA A 47 3.61 -0.08 -12.21
CA ALA A 47 3.98 -1.47 -12.45
C ALA A 47 2.85 -2.26 -13.13
N VAL A 48 1.59 -2.07 -12.70
CA VAL A 48 0.41 -2.68 -13.33
C VAL A 48 0.24 -2.24 -14.78
N ARG A 49 0.50 -0.96 -15.12
CA ARG A 49 0.45 -0.52 -16.53
C ARG A 49 1.45 -1.27 -17.39
N SER A 50 2.67 -1.45 -16.89
CA SER A 50 3.72 -2.21 -17.57
C SER A 50 3.35 -3.69 -17.69
N ALA A 51 2.87 -4.32 -16.61
CA ALA A 51 2.43 -5.71 -16.60
C ALA A 51 1.29 -5.95 -17.59
N TYR A 52 0.30 -5.05 -17.65
CA TYR A 52 -0.78 -5.10 -18.63
C TYR A 52 -0.24 -5.03 -20.07
N ALA A 53 0.65 -4.08 -20.37
CA ALA A 53 1.25 -3.95 -21.69
C ALA A 53 2.01 -5.22 -22.11
N ILE A 54 2.79 -5.82 -21.20
CA ILE A 54 3.50 -7.08 -21.46
C ILE A 54 2.50 -8.23 -21.67
N ALA A 55 1.49 -8.35 -20.81
CA ALA A 55 0.48 -9.39 -20.90
C ALA A 55 -0.32 -9.32 -22.21
N THR A 56 -0.64 -8.12 -22.70
CA THR A 56 -1.33 -7.97 -24.00
C THR A 56 -0.53 -8.55 -25.16
N VAL A 57 0.80 -8.40 -25.14
CA VAL A 57 1.69 -8.96 -26.17
C VAL A 57 1.79 -10.47 -26.04
N GLN A 58 1.90 -10.99 -24.81
CA GLN A 58 1.95 -12.43 -24.55
C GLN A 58 0.65 -13.14 -24.94
N ALA A 59 -0.50 -12.55 -24.61
CA ALA A 59 -1.83 -13.05 -24.95
C ALA A 59 -2.21 -12.86 -26.43
N LYS A 60 -1.41 -12.10 -27.20
CA LYS A 60 -1.71 -11.68 -28.58
C LYS A 60 -3.09 -11.00 -28.70
N GLY A 61 -3.47 -10.22 -27.69
CA GLY A 61 -4.81 -9.67 -27.58
C GLY A 61 -5.11 -9.11 -26.19
N VAL A 62 -6.36 -9.28 -25.77
CA VAL A 62 -6.84 -8.82 -24.46
C VAL A 62 -6.42 -9.85 -23.40
N PRO A 63 -5.58 -9.49 -22.41
CA PRO A 63 -5.12 -10.44 -21.41
C PRO A 63 -6.18 -10.70 -20.33
N THR A 64 -6.11 -11.88 -19.72
CA THR A 64 -6.84 -12.26 -18.51
C THR A 64 -6.18 -11.67 -17.25
N CYS A 65 -6.90 -11.67 -16.12
CA CYS A 65 -6.33 -11.26 -14.84
C CYS A 65 -5.07 -12.09 -14.47
N ALA A 66 -5.09 -13.40 -14.72
CA ALA A 66 -3.97 -14.29 -14.40
C ALA A 66 -2.72 -13.96 -15.22
N GLU A 67 -2.87 -13.64 -16.52
CA GLU A 67 -1.76 -13.25 -17.38
C GLU A 67 -1.17 -11.89 -16.97
N ILE A 68 -2.00 -10.94 -16.52
CA ILE A 68 -1.51 -9.67 -15.99
C ILE A 68 -0.70 -9.92 -14.71
N PHE A 69 -1.22 -10.73 -13.78
CA PHE A 69 -0.57 -11.03 -12.51
C PHE A 69 0.72 -11.85 -12.66
N ALA A 70 0.83 -12.67 -13.69
CA ALA A 70 2.07 -13.40 -14.00
C ALA A 70 3.25 -12.47 -14.35
N ASN A 71 2.99 -11.19 -14.65
CA ASN A 71 3.98 -10.18 -14.97
C ASN A 71 4.21 -9.18 -13.81
N LEU A 72 3.77 -9.53 -12.60
CA LEU A 72 4.01 -8.76 -11.37
C LEU A 72 4.86 -9.56 -10.39
N ASP A 73 5.94 -8.94 -9.91
CA ASP A 73 6.84 -9.50 -8.89
C ASP A 73 6.56 -8.90 -7.50
N GLY A 74 7.06 -9.56 -6.45
CA GLY A 74 6.99 -9.06 -5.06
C GLY A 74 5.66 -9.33 -4.37
N GLY A 75 4.98 -10.42 -4.75
CA GLY A 75 3.71 -10.81 -4.20
C GLY A 75 3.16 -12.09 -4.84
N SER A 76 1.97 -12.47 -4.42
CA SER A 76 1.29 -13.69 -4.84
C SER A 76 -0.13 -13.41 -5.30
N ALA A 77 -0.57 -14.11 -6.36
CA ALA A 77 -1.93 -14.07 -6.84
C ALA A 77 -2.78 -15.20 -6.24
N SER A 78 -4.01 -14.86 -5.84
CA SER A 78 -5.05 -15.80 -5.45
C SER A 78 -6.38 -15.37 -6.09
N GLY A 79 -6.85 -16.16 -7.05
CA GLY A 79 -8.02 -15.80 -7.86
C GLY A 79 -7.84 -14.45 -8.55
N SER A 80 -8.78 -13.53 -8.33
CA SER A 80 -8.75 -12.20 -8.94
C SER A 80 -8.01 -11.15 -8.10
N THR A 81 -7.24 -11.55 -7.08
CA THR A 81 -6.47 -10.62 -6.25
C THR A 81 -5.00 -11.00 -6.24
N TRP A 82 -4.13 -10.04 -6.52
CA TRP A 82 -2.71 -10.12 -6.22
C TRP A 82 -2.42 -9.36 -4.93
N THR A 83 -1.60 -9.92 -4.05
CA THR A 83 -1.22 -9.31 -2.77
C THR A 83 0.29 -9.28 -2.67
N SER A 84 0.86 -8.14 -2.27
CA SER A 84 2.30 -7.99 -2.06
C SER A 84 2.81 -8.88 -0.92
N ASP A 85 4.11 -9.19 -0.91
CA ASP A 85 4.73 -10.06 0.09
C ASP A 85 4.66 -9.51 1.52
N ASP A 86 4.55 -8.18 1.66
CA ASP A 86 4.32 -7.52 2.95
C ASP A 86 2.84 -7.58 3.41
N GLY A 87 1.93 -8.08 2.58
CA GLY A 87 0.51 -8.24 2.87
C GLY A 87 -0.32 -6.95 2.84
N GLU A 88 0.29 -5.81 2.51
CA GLU A 88 -0.32 -4.50 2.68
C GLU A 88 -0.93 -3.92 1.39
N THR A 89 -0.39 -4.33 0.23
CA THR A 89 -0.83 -3.82 -1.08
C THR A 89 -1.60 -4.91 -1.81
N THR A 90 -2.81 -4.59 -2.25
CA THR A 90 -3.63 -5.51 -3.03
C THR A 90 -3.93 -4.93 -4.40
N ILE A 91 -4.03 -5.81 -5.40
CA ILE A 91 -4.47 -5.48 -6.75
C ILE A 91 -5.64 -6.40 -7.06
N THR A 92 -6.85 -5.86 -7.02
CA THR A 92 -8.07 -6.61 -7.36
C THR A 92 -8.40 -6.39 -8.83
N CYS A 93 -8.44 -7.48 -9.58
CA CYS A 93 -8.79 -7.49 -10.99
C CYS A 93 -10.27 -7.86 -11.17
N THR A 94 -10.96 -7.15 -12.05
CA THR A 94 -12.32 -7.46 -12.49
C THR A 94 -12.29 -7.53 -14.01
N SER A 95 -12.52 -8.72 -14.57
CA SER A 95 -12.57 -8.90 -16.02
C SER A 95 -13.77 -8.17 -16.64
N GLY A 96 -13.62 -7.75 -17.89
CA GLY A 96 -14.66 -7.02 -18.62
C GLY A 96 -14.15 -6.11 -19.73
N THR A 97 -15.12 -5.53 -20.44
CA THR A 97 -14.95 -4.51 -21.48
C THR A 97 -15.87 -3.32 -21.18
N PRO A 98 -15.47 -2.37 -20.30
CA PRO A 98 -14.20 -2.30 -19.60
C PRO A 98 -14.16 -3.13 -18.30
N GLY A 99 -13.02 -3.75 -18.05
CA GLY A 99 -12.64 -4.31 -16.77
C GLY A 99 -11.82 -3.30 -15.97
N SER A 100 -11.39 -3.70 -14.78
CA SER A 100 -10.59 -2.83 -13.92
C SER A 100 -9.54 -3.59 -13.13
N LEU A 101 -8.43 -2.90 -12.85
CA LEU A 101 -7.47 -3.27 -11.81
C LEU A 101 -7.48 -2.18 -10.75
N VAL A 102 -7.84 -2.55 -9.52
CA VAL A 102 -7.88 -1.65 -8.36
C VAL A 102 -6.67 -1.95 -7.50
N VAL A 103 -5.72 -1.01 -7.47
CA VAL A 103 -4.57 -1.05 -6.56
C VAL A 103 -4.98 -0.38 -5.25
N SER A 104 -4.70 -1.01 -4.12
CA SER A 104 -5.08 -0.50 -2.79
C SER A 104 -3.97 -0.74 -1.77
N ARG A 105 -3.73 0.25 -0.90
CA ARG A 105 -2.88 0.13 0.31
C ARG A 105 -3.38 1.09 1.38
N GLY A 106 -3.75 0.56 2.55
CA GLY A 106 -4.39 1.36 3.60
C GLY A 106 -5.62 2.11 3.07
N SER A 107 -5.65 3.43 3.23
CA SER A 107 -6.72 4.31 2.71
C SER A 107 -6.49 4.81 1.27
N ALA A 108 -5.33 4.51 0.68
CA ALA A 108 -5.00 4.93 -0.68
C ALA A 108 -5.45 3.87 -1.69
N SER A 109 -6.09 4.30 -2.79
CA SER A 109 -6.46 3.42 -3.89
C SER A 109 -6.36 4.14 -5.25
N ARG A 110 -6.13 3.36 -6.30
CA ARG A 110 -6.14 3.77 -7.71
C ARG A 110 -6.81 2.70 -8.55
N THR A 111 -7.74 3.12 -9.40
CA THR A 111 -8.40 2.26 -10.38
C THR A 111 -7.83 2.51 -11.76
N LEU A 112 -7.43 1.43 -12.44
CA LEU A 112 -7.00 1.44 -13.82
C LEU A 112 -8.05 0.71 -14.66
N ASN A 113 -8.64 1.41 -15.63
CA ASN A 113 -9.66 0.84 -16.51
C ASN A 113 -8.98 0.26 -17.75
N TYR A 114 -9.16 -1.03 -17.98
CA TYR A 114 -8.55 -1.78 -19.08
C TYR A 114 -9.53 -2.77 -19.66
N ASN A 115 -9.31 -3.21 -20.90
CA ASN A 115 -9.99 -4.38 -21.40
C ASN A 115 -9.32 -5.64 -20.83
N ILE A 116 -10.09 -6.52 -20.19
CA ILE A 116 -9.57 -7.71 -19.53
C ILE A 116 -10.47 -8.89 -19.87
N ALA A 117 -9.88 -9.96 -20.40
CA ALA A 117 -10.59 -11.16 -20.76
C ALA A 117 -11.14 -11.88 -19.50
N PRO A 118 -12.30 -12.57 -19.61
CA PRO A 118 -12.91 -13.31 -18.51
C PRO A 118 -11.98 -14.38 -17.92
#